data_AF-A0A7V8CVK4-F1
#
_entry.id   AF-A0A7V8CVK4-F1
#
_cell.length_a   1.000
_cell.length_b   1.000
_cell.length_c   1.000
_cell.angle_alpha   90.00
_cell.angle_beta   90.00
_cell.angle_gamma   90.00
#
_symmetry.space_group_name_H-M   'P 1'
#
loop_
_entity.id
_entity.type
_entity.pdbx_description
1 polymer ?
#
loop_
_entity_poly.entity_id
_entity_poly.type
_entity_poly.pdbx_seq_one_letter_code
_entity_poly.pdbx_strand_id
1 'polypeptide(L)'
;MNTFWATTKRARYALSATSAAILAITTVPFLGHATPRAQAASCAVAYEVNQWSGGFTANVTITNGGAALSGWTLTWNFAGDQAISSAWNASVTQSGKAVSATNMSYNGSIPTGGTQSFGFQATFSGTNAAPASFALNGVTCGGTGATATPAPATSTPAPATPTRTPTGATATPTRTPAPTATTAPTTGWPTANGSQPVSSSISVKSGQVYDGGMKRFYGTGDLGSGGQNEGQDPIFDLAAGATLKNVILGAPAADGVHCAGSCTLENVWWEDVGEDAATFRGSSSSNTYLVNGGGARKASDKVFQHNGAGTLTIQNFQVDNFGKLYRSCGNCSTQYKRNVVLKNITATYPGTALVGINTNYGDTARFSGITIKNDSSKKLVICQKYIGNDDGDEPTTNGSGADGTYCIYSSSDITYK
;
A
#
# COMPACT_ATOMS: atom_id res chain seq x y z
N MET A 1 -14.84 19.75 -76.81
CA MET A 1 -16.06 20.49 -76.40
C MET A 1 -15.65 21.61 -75.45
N ASN A 2 -16.32 22.76 -75.50
CA ASN A 2 -16.09 23.91 -74.60
C ASN A 2 -16.76 23.61 -73.23
N THR A 3 -16.53 24.32 -72.12
CA THR A 3 -16.18 25.74 -71.87
C THR A 3 -15.13 25.88 -70.74
N PHE A 4 -14.33 26.94 -70.54
CA PHE A 4 -14.47 28.42 -70.66
C PHE A 4 -15.35 29.10 -69.59
N TRP A 5 -14.96 30.23 -68.95
CA TRP A 5 -13.65 30.79 -68.55
C TRP A 5 -13.95 31.92 -67.51
N ALA A 6 -12.94 32.48 -66.83
CA ALA A 6 -13.15 33.43 -65.71
C ALA A 6 -13.37 34.92 -66.08
N THR A 7 -14.00 35.67 -65.17
CA THR A 7 -14.46 37.08 -65.29
C THR A 7 -14.56 37.71 -63.87
N THR A 8 -14.42 39.02 -63.58
CA THR A 8 -13.78 40.18 -64.24
C THR A 8 -13.31 41.19 -63.14
N LYS A 9 -12.70 42.33 -63.48
CA LYS A 9 -12.20 43.43 -62.59
C LYS A 9 -13.08 44.70 -62.80
N ARG A 10 -13.08 45.83 -62.07
CA ARG A 10 -12.23 46.45 -61.01
C ARG A 10 -12.96 47.71 -60.44
N ALA A 11 -12.29 48.45 -59.53
CA ALA A 11 -12.33 49.94 -59.36
C ALA A 11 -13.20 50.60 -58.26
N ARG A 12 -12.77 51.82 -57.87
CA ARG A 12 -13.10 52.62 -56.66
C ARG A 12 -13.74 53.97 -57.05
N TYR A 13 -14.48 54.62 -56.13
CA TYR A 13 -14.63 56.09 -55.84
C TYR A 13 -15.88 56.28 -54.92
N ALA A 14 -16.17 57.39 -54.22
CA ALA A 14 -15.37 58.22 -53.28
C ALA A 14 -16.32 59.15 -52.45
N LEU A 15 -15.77 59.88 -51.46
CA LEU A 15 -16.33 61.02 -50.68
C LEU A 15 -17.41 60.82 -49.59
N SER A 16 -16.94 60.83 -48.33
CA SER A 16 -17.30 61.75 -47.22
C SER A 16 -18.76 62.11 -46.85
N ALA A 17 -19.12 61.82 -45.59
CA ALA A 17 -19.84 62.72 -44.68
C ALA A 17 -19.42 62.45 -43.22
N THR A 18 -19.42 63.47 -42.35
CA THR A 18 -18.99 63.36 -40.94
C THR A 18 -20.16 63.45 -39.96
N SER A 19 -20.10 62.69 -38.86
CA SER A 19 -20.79 62.99 -37.60
C SER A 19 -20.09 62.26 -36.46
N ALA A 20 -19.75 62.98 -35.40
CA ALA A 20 -19.10 62.41 -34.22
C ALA A 20 -20.11 62.15 -33.11
N ALA A 21 -20.11 60.93 -32.55
CA ALA A 21 -20.83 60.59 -31.34
C ALA A 21 -19.79 60.23 -30.26
N ILE A 22 -19.56 61.13 -29.32
CA ILE A 22 -18.61 60.91 -28.21
C ILE A 22 -19.30 60.03 -27.18
N LEU A 23 -18.98 58.73 -27.17
CA LEU A 23 -19.36 57.84 -26.09
C LEU A 23 -18.29 57.90 -24.99
N ALA A 24 -18.56 58.66 -23.93
CA ALA A 24 -17.64 58.82 -22.80
C ALA A 24 -17.58 57.53 -21.96
N ILE A 25 -16.64 56.64 -22.30
CA ILE A 25 -16.30 55.49 -21.46
C ILE A 25 -15.59 56.02 -20.22
N THR A 26 -16.31 56.10 -19.11
CA THR A 26 -15.76 56.48 -17.81
C THR A 26 -14.81 55.37 -17.32
N THR A 27 -13.51 55.59 -17.47
CA THR A 27 -12.47 54.74 -16.87
C THR A 27 -12.49 54.88 -15.36
N VAL A 28 -13.35 54.10 -14.70
CA VAL A 28 -13.35 53.98 -13.24
C VAL A 28 -11.98 53.44 -12.83
N PRO A 29 -11.19 54.17 -12.02
CA PRO A 29 -9.96 53.63 -11.48
C PRO A 29 -10.34 52.52 -10.50
N PHE A 30 -10.09 51.26 -10.90
CA PHE A 30 -10.16 50.14 -9.98
C PHE A 30 -9.07 50.33 -8.92
N LEU A 31 -9.44 50.98 -7.81
CA LEU A 31 -8.63 51.03 -6.61
C LEU A 31 -8.33 49.60 -6.22
N GLY A 32 -7.07 49.21 -6.39
CA GLY A 32 -6.58 47.85 -6.19
C GLY A 32 -6.71 47.46 -4.74
N HIS A 33 -7.89 46.96 -4.37
CA HIS A 33 -8.10 46.23 -3.14
C HIS A 33 -7.32 44.93 -3.27
N ALA A 34 -6.04 45.01 -2.91
CA ALA A 34 -5.24 43.85 -2.59
C ALA A 34 -5.93 43.18 -1.41
N THR A 35 -6.83 42.25 -1.72
CA THR A 35 -7.33 41.30 -0.73
C THR A 35 -6.10 40.71 -0.06
N PRO A 36 -6.06 40.63 1.27
CA PRO A 36 -4.94 39.98 1.93
C PRO A 36 -4.94 38.54 1.46
N ARG A 37 -4.01 38.20 0.55
CA ARG A 37 -3.62 36.82 0.34
C ARG A 37 -3.12 36.35 1.70
N ALA A 38 -3.98 35.64 2.43
CA ALA A 38 -3.54 34.79 3.51
C ALA A 38 -2.34 34.02 2.97
N GLN A 39 -1.17 34.20 3.60
CA GLN A 39 0.04 33.59 3.07
C GLN A 39 -0.20 32.08 3.02
N ALA A 40 -0.12 31.52 1.81
CA ALA A 40 -0.39 30.10 1.61
C ALA A 40 0.51 29.32 2.56
N ALA A 41 -0.10 28.55 3.46
CA ALA A 41 0.64 27.86 4.50
C ALA A 41 1.70 26.99 3.83
N SER A 42 2.97 27.19 4.21
CA SER A 42 4.14 26.48 3.65
C SER A 42 3.94 24.97 3.60
N CYS A 43 3.20 24.45 4.58
CA CYS A 43 2.64 23.11 4.59
C CYS A 43 1.31 23.07 5.36
N ALA A 44 0.54 22.03 5.08
CA ALA A 44 -0.55 21.54 5.91
C ALA A 44 -0.29 20.08 6.28
N VAL A 45 -0.86 19.60 7.38
CA VAL A 45 -0.75 18.21 7.82
C VAL A 45 -2.13 17.71 8.25
N ALA A 46 -2.60 16.63 7.62
CA ALA A 46 -3.70 15.83 8.14
C ALA A 46 -3.12 14.73 9.06
N TYR A 47 -3.75 14.52 10.21
CA TYR A 47 -3.33 13.57 11.24
C TYR A 47 -4.56 12.76 11.68
N GLU A 48 -4.72 11.58 11.10
CA GLU A 48 -5.90 10.73 11.27
C GLU A 48 -5.59 9.58 12.22
N VAL A 49 -6.38 9.43 13.29
CA VAL A 49 -6.12 8.47 14.37
C VAL A 49 -7.17 7.35 14.37
N ASN A 50 -6.69 6.11 14.40
CA ASN A 50 -7.48 4.93 14.73
C ASN A 50 -6.96 4.32 16.04
N GLN A 51 -7.75 4.37 17.10
CA GLN A 51 -7.29 4.05 18.47
C GLN A 51 -8.10 2.96 19.17
N TRP A 52 -7.44 2.30 20.11
CA TRP A 52 -7.98 1.28 21.01
C TRP A 52 -7.45 1.51 22.43
N SER A 53 -7.76 0.62 23.37
CA SER A 53 -7.26 0.73 24.75
C SER A 53 -5.73 0.62 24.81
N GLY A 54 -5.06 1.70 25.21
CA GLY A 54 -3.60 1.75 25.39
C GLY A 54 -2.77 1.95 24.12
N GLY A 55 -3.37 2.10 22.94
CA GLY A 55 -2.63 2.29 21.69
C GLY A 55 -3.45 2.79 20.50
N PHE A 56 -2.75 3.22 19.46
CA PHE A 56 -3.34 3.75 18.24
C PHE A 56 -2.42 3.57 17.03
N THR A 57 -3.00 3.63 15.83
CA THR A 57 -2.29 4.00 14.61
C THR A 57 -2.63 5.43 14.20
N ALA A 58 -1.67 6.12 13.60
CA ALA A 58 -1.86 7.40 12.95
C ALA A 58 -1.46 7.32 11.47
N ASN A 59 -2.29 7.87 10.59
CA ASN A 59 -1.93 8.22 9.22
C ASN A 59 -1.65 9.72 9.18
N VAL A 60 -0.49 10.10 8.63
CA VAL A 60 -0.01 11.47 8.57
C VAL A 60 0.22 11.85 7.12
N THR A 61 -0.60 12.76 6.60
CA THR A 61 -0.48 13.26 5.23
C THR A 61 0.03 14.68 5.24
N ILE A 62 1.22 14.87 4.68
CA ILE A 62 1.87 16.16 4.46
C ILE A 62 1.36 16.72 3.13
N THR A 63 0.92 17.97 3.11
CA THR A 63 0.67 18.75 1.88
C THR A 63 1.69 19.87 1.79
N ASN A 64 2.44 19.93 0.68
CA ASN A 64 3.44 20.98 0.44
C ASN A 64 2.79 22.21 -0.19
N GLY A 65 2.69 23.32 0.53
CA GLY A 65 2.24 24.61 -0.01
C GLY A 65 3.37 25.51 -0.50
N GLY A 66 4.62 25.14 -0.25
CA GLY A 66 5.82 25.88 -0.66
C GLY A 66 6.42 25.39 -1.98
N ALA A 67 7.71 25.70 -2.19
CA ALA A 67 8.46 25.20 -3.34
C ALA A 67 8.59 23.66 -3.32
N ALA A 68 8.78 23.05 -4.50
CA ALA A 68 8.96 21.60 -4.61
C ALA A 68 10.14 21.09 -3.75
N LEU A 69 9.87 20.08 -2.94
CA LEU A 69 10.85 19.43 -2.07
C LEU A 69 11.45 18.20 -2.76
N SER A 70 12.74 17.95 -2.55
CA SER A 70 13.44 16.71 -2.92
C SER A 70 13.65 15.75 -1.74
N GLY A 71 13.46 16.25 -0.52
CA GLY A 71 13.45 15.51 0.74
C GLY A 71 12.63 16.25 1.79
N TRP A 72 12.11 15.51 2.77
CA TRP A 72 11.30 16.07 3.85
C TRP A 72 11.60 15.45 5.21
N THR A 73 11.51 16.30 6.22
CA THR A 73 11.52 15.95 7.65
C THR A 73 10.32 16.64 8.29
N LEU A 74 9.38 15.87 8.82
CA LEU A 74 8.26 16.38 9.59
C LEU A 74 8.53 16.18 11.09
N THR A 75 8.42 17.25 11.87
CA THR A 75 8.62 17.23 13.32
C THR A 75 7.37 17.68 14.06
N TRP A 76 7.15 17.10 15.25
CA TRP A 76 6.08 17.52 16.17
C TRP A 76 6.42 17.14 17.62
N ASN A 77 5.59 17.58 18.56
CA ASN A 77 5.62 17.10 19.94
C ASN A 77 4.29 16.43 20.30
N PHE A 78 4.35 15.28 20.97
CA PHE A 78 3.18 14.67 21.59
C PHE A 78 2.74 15.43 22.84
N ALA A 79 1.42 15.62 22.98
CA ALA A 79 0.83 16.31 24.12
C ALA A 79 0.89 15.46 25.40
N GLY A 80 0.60 14.16 25.30
CA GLY A 80 0.55 13.19 26.39
C GLY A 80 1.84 12.35 26.51
N ASP A 81 1.69 11.10 26.92
CA ASP A 81 2.76 10.11 27.11
C ASP A 81 3.01 9.22 25.88
N GLN A 82 2.48 9.62 24.72
CA GLN A 82 2.39 8.76 23.55
C GLN A 82 3.79 8.32 23.05
N ALA A 83 3.97 7.02 22.80
CA ALA A 83 5.26 6.43 22.45
C ALA A 83 5.17 5.54 21.20
N ILE A 84 5.92 5.88 20.14
CA ILE A 84 5.89 5.17 18.86
C ILE A 84 6.58 3.81 18.96
N SER A 85 5.86 2.75 18.58
CA SER A 85 6.35 1.36 18.55
C SER A 85 6.90 0.95 17.18
N SER A 86 6.34 1.48 16.10
CA SER A 86 6.73 1.17 14.71
C SER A 86 6.19 2.22 13.74
N ALA A 87 6.83 2.34 12.57
CA ALA A 87 6.43 3.27 11.52
C ALA A 87 6.61 2.67 10.11
N TRP A 88 5.92 3.24 9.12
CA TRP A 88 6.00 2.87 7.71
C TRP A 88 5.96 4.12 6.81
N ASN A 89 6.60 4.03 5.65
CA ASN A 89 6.79 5.10 4.66
C ASN A 89 7.54 6.36 5.17
N ALA A 90 8.12 6.28 6.37
CA ALA A 90 9.04 7.25 6.96
C ALA A 90 10.04 6.52 7.87
N SER A 91 11.23 7.09 8.05
CA SER A 91 12.09 6.75 9.20
C SER A 91 11.70 7.65 10.36
N VAL A 92 11.23 7.07 11.47
CA VAL A 92 10.68 7.84 12.59
C VAL A 92 11.52 7.63 13.84
N THR A 93 11.89 8.72 14.49
CA THR A 93 12.66 8.76 15.73
C THR A 93 11.92 9.59 16.78
N GLN A 94 11.97 9.17 18.04
CA GLN A 94 11.32 9.86 19.16
C GLN A 94 12.30 10.02 20.33
N SER A 95 12.27 11.19 20.97
CA SER A 95 13.00 11.47 22.21
C SER A 95 12.10 12.24 23.18
N GLY A 96 11.69 11.58 24.27
CA GLY A 96 10.63 12.09 25.14
C GLY A 96 9.34 12.32 24.35
N LYS A 97 8.84 13.56 24.34
CA LYS A 97 7.66 13.97 23.55
C LYS A 97 7.98 14.34 22.09
N ALA A 98 9.23 14.63 21.76
CA ALA A 98 9.61 15.15 20.45
C ALA A 98 9.77 14.00 19.44
N VAL A 99 9.18 14.18 18.25
CA VAL A 99 9.24 13.20 17.15
C VAL A 99 9.80 13.87 15.89
N SER A 100 10.62 13.12 15.15
CA SER A 100 11.10 13.46 13.83
C SER A 100 10.87 12.29 12.87
N ALA A 101 10.11 12.53 11.82
CA ALA A 101 9.83 11.60 10.73
C ALA A 101 10.49 12.10 9.44
N THR A 102 11.47 11.36 8.91
CA THR A 102 12.15 11.69 7.65
C THR A 102 11.67 10.81 6.50
N ASN A 103 11.77 11.32 5.28
CA ASN A 103 11.44 10.57 4.08
C ASN A 103 12.30 9.31 3.92
N MET A 104 11.71 8.28 3.30
CA MET A 104 12.46 7.17 2.74
C MET A 104 13.09 7.61 1.40
N SER A 105 14.09 6.86 0.92
CA SER A 105 14.81 7.17 -0.33
C SER A 105 13.92 7.30 -1.57
N TYR A 106 12.73 6.67 -1.56
CA TYR A 106 11.79 6.64 -2.68
C TYR A 106 10.67 7.70 -2.61
N ASN A 107 10.47 8.38 -1.47
CA ASN A 107 9.34 9.31 -1.29
C ASN A 107 9.72 10.70 -0.75
N GLY A 108 10.97 11.12 -0.93
CA GLY A 108 11.42 12.48 -0.56
C GLY A 108 10.86 13.60 -1.44
N SER A 109 10.47 13.29 -2.67
CA SER A 109 9.94 14.28 -3.61
C SER A 109 8.50 14.66 -3.28
N ILE A 110 8.24 15.95 -3.02
CA ILE A 110 6.88 16.50 -2.91
C ILE A 110 6.80 17.79 -3.73
N PRO A 111 6.12 17.81 -4.90
CA PRO A 111 5.97 19.03 -5.69
C PRO A 111 5.11 20.07 -4.96
N THR A 112 5.13 21.32 -5.42
CA THR A 112 4.23 22.38 -4.94
C THR A 112 2.77 21.96 -5.15
N GLY A 113 1.94 22.02 -4.10
CA GLY A 113 0.57 21.49 -4.08
C GLY A 113 0.47 19.97 -3.94
N GLY A 114 1.59 19.25 -3.96
CA GLY A 114 1.65 17.80 -3.83
C GLY A 114 1.55 17.33 -2.38
N THR A 115 1.29 16.02 -2.23
CA THR A 115 1.12 15.36 -0.94
C THR A 115 2.05 14.15 -0.78
N GLN A 116 2.45 13.85 0.46
CA GLN A 116 3.06 12.57 0.83
C GLN A 116 2.50 12.08 2.17
N SER A 117 2.13 10.80 2.22
CA SER A 117 1.60 10.17 3.43
C SER A 117 2.60 9.17 4.03
N PHE A 118 2.63 9.10 5.36
CA PHE A 118 3.29 8.05 6.13
C PHE A 118 2.41 7.65 7.32
N GLY A 119 2.80 6.64 8.09
CA GLY A 119 2.06 6.29 9.29
C GLY A 119 2.89 5.59 10.35
N PHE A 120 2.32 5.48 11.54
CA PHE A 120 2.95 4.83 12.68
C PHE A 120 1.93 4.20 13.62
N GLN A 121 2.40 3.27 14.45
CA GLN A 121 1.71 2.76 15.63
C GLN A 121 2.39 3.32 16.88
N ALA A 122 1.59 3.65 17.90
CA ALA A 122 2.06 4.14 19.19
C ALA A 122 1.18 3.64 20.34
N THR A 123 1.74 3.61 21.55
CA THR A 123 1.00 3.43 22.80
C THR A 123 0.65 4.79 23.43
N PHE A 124 -0.28 4.80 24.38
CA PHE A 124 -0.59 5.96 25.24
C PHE A 124 -1.29 5.50 26.53
N SER A 125 -1.38 6.38 27.54
CA SER A 125 -2.30 6.21 28.67
C SER A 125 -3.12 7.48 28.92
N GLY A 126 -4.32 7.32 29.50
CA GLY A 126 -5.24 8.43 29.71
C GLY A 126 -5.80 8.99 28.40
N THR A 127 -5.23 10.10 27.91
CA THR A 127 -5.78 10.91 26.80
C THR A 127 -4.85 11.00 25.60
N ASN A 128 -5.27 10.44 24.47
CA ASN A 128 -4.54 10.54 23.19
C ASN A 128 -4.83 11.87 22.47
N ALA A 129 -4.34 12.98 23.01
CA ALA A 129 -4.47 14.29 22.37
C ALA A 129 -3.53 14.42 21.15
N ALA A 130 -4.08 14.84 20.01
CA ALA A 130 -3.31 15.03 18.76
C ALA A 130 -2.27 16.16 18.90
N PRO A 131 -1.17 16.14 18.11
CA PRO A 131 -0.15 17.19 18.15
C PRO A 131 -0.72 18.56 17.76
N ALA A 132 -0.44 19.58 18.58
CA ALA A 132 -0.96 20.94 18.38
C ALA A 132 -0.26 21.71 17.24
N SER A 133 0.93 21.27 16.81
CA SER A 133 1.71 21.89 15.73
C SER A 133 2.66 20.87 15.10
N PHE A 134 2.85 21.00 13.79
CA PHE A 134 3.87 20.28 13.02
C PHE A 134 4.81 21.28 12.34
N ALA A 135 6.04 20.89 12.04
CA ALA A 135 6.94 21.66 11.19
C ALA A 135 7.60 20.78 10.11
N LEU A 136 7.53 21.22 8.86
CA LEU A 136 8.13 20.56 7.69
C LEU A 136 9.44 21.27 7.34
N ASN A 137 10.55 20.53 7.33
CA ASN A 137 11.90 21.06 7.10
C ASN A 137 12.23 22.28 7.98
N GLY A 138 11.73 22.28 9.23
CA GLY A 138 11.91 23.36 10.20
C GLY A 138 10.89 24.51 10.12
N VAL A 139 10.00 24.53 9.13
CA VAL A 139 8.96 25.56 8.97
C VAL A 139 7.62 25.05 9.49
N THR A 140 7.01 25.76 10.44
CA THR A 140 5.70 25.40 11.04
C THR A 140 4.60 25.33 9.97
N CYS A 141 3.83 24.24 9.98
CA CYS A 141 2.68 24.04 9.11
C CYS A 141 1.42 24.71 9.67
N GLY A 142 0.65 25.34 8.78
CA GLY A 142 -0.67 25.91 9.08
C GLY A 142 -0.67 27.27 9.78
N GLY A 143 -1.12 28.30 9.04
CA GLY A 143 -1.97 29.32 9.63
C GLY A 143 -3.43 28.87 9.52
N THR A 144 -4.11 28.69 10.65
CA THR A 144 -5.57 28.39 10.76
C THR A 144 -6.13 27.33 9.80
N GLY A 145 -6.12 26.04 10.19
CA GLY A 145 -6.74 24.99 9.36
C GLY A 145 -6.80 23.55 9.90
N ALA A 146 -6.55 23.31 11.18
CA ALA A 146 -6.58 21.96 11.76
C ALA A 146 -8.02 21.55 12.15
N THR A 147 -8.81 21.08 11.18
CA THR A 147 -10.16 20.54 11.42
C THR A 147 -10.09 19.14 12.04
N ALA A 148 -10.00 19.07 13.37
CA ALA A 148 -10.15 17.82 14.10
C ALA A 148 -11.63 17.40 14.14
N THR A 149 -11.98 16.30 13.46
CA THR A 149 -13.30 15.67 13.59
C THR A 149 -13.42 15.02 14.97
N PRO A 150 -14.35 15.43 15.84
CA PRO A 150 -14.47 14.88 17.18
C PRO A 150 -15.13 13.49 17.16
N ALA A 151 -14.52 12.52 17.83
CA ALA A 151 -15.17 11.24 18.13
C ALA A 151 -16.28 11.43 19.20
N PRO A 152 -17.34 10.58 19.22
CA PRO A 152 -18.42 10.72 20.18
C PRO A 152 -17.94 10.51 21.63
N ALA A 153 -18.23 11.47 22.51
CA ALA A 153 -17.91 11.38 23.93
C ALA A 153 -19.06 10.72 24.72
N THR A 154 -18.80 9.55 25.31
CA THR A 154 -19.65 8.96 26.36
C THR A 154 -19.23 9.48 27.74
N SER A 155 -20.13 10.19 28.41
CA SER A 155 -19.86 10.90 29.66
C SER A 155 -20.39 10.15 30.88
N THR A 156 -19.56 10.03 31.92
CA THR A 156 -19.96 9.70 33.29
C THR A 156 -19.22 10.63 34.25
N PRO A 157 -19.91 11.36 35.16
CA PRO A 157 -19.29 12.40 35.98
C PRO A 157 -18.67 11.86 37.29
N ALA A 158 -17.70 12.61 37.82
CA ALA A 158 -17.24 12.51 39.21
C ALA A 158 -17.77 13.71 40.02
N PRO A 159 -18.08 13.52 41.32
CA PRO A 159 -17.26 14.16 42.37
C PRO A 159 -17.09 13.23 43.61
N ALA A 160 -16.31 13.51 44.66
CA ALA A 160 -15.51 14.69 45.04
C ALA A 160 -14.23 14.25 45.81
N THR A 161 -13.31 15.19 46.07
CA THR A 161 -12.33 15.13 47.18
C THR A 161 -12.81 16.09 48.31
N PRO A 162 -12.43 15.93 49.59
CA PRO A 162 -11.02 16.11 50.02
C PRO A 162 -10.53 15.22 51.19
N THR A 163 -9.21 15.22 51.43
CA THR A 163 -8.53 15.44 52.74
C THR A 163 -7.17 14.72 52.83
N ARG A 164 -6.16 15.38 53.43
CA ARG A 164 -4.80 14.84 53.72
C ARG A 164 -4.85 14.09 55.08
N THR A 165 -3.98 13.14 55.46
CA THR A 165 -2.52 13.27 55.70
C THR A 165 -1.95 11.83 56.00
N PRO A 166 -0.79 11.55 56.64
CA PRO A 166 0.34 10.93 55.95
C PRO A 166 0.81 9.52 56.44
N THR A 167 1.89 9.05 55.80
CA THR A 167 2.94 8.14 56.33
C THR A 167 2.71 6.62 56.26
N GLY A 168 3.44 5.99 55.33
CA GLY A 168 4.42 4.94 55.68
C GLY A 168 3.97 3.47 55.74
N ALA A 169 4.19 2.74 54.65
CA ALA A 169 4.50 1.30 54.69
C ALA A 169 5.35 0.90 53.46
N THR A 170 6.42 0.13 53.66
CA THR A 170 7.20 -0.47 52.58
C THR A 170 6.51 -1.74 52.09
N ALA A 171 6.29 -1.88 50.78
CA ALA A 171 5.70 -3.07 50.17
C ALA A 171 6.66 -3.71 49.16
N THR A 172 6.94 -5.00 49.37
CA THR A 172 7.75 -5.87 48.49
C THR A 172 7.10 -6.01 47.11
N PRO A 173 7.85 -6.07 45.99
CA PRO A 173 7.27 -6.17 44.65
C PRO A 173 6.54 -7.50 44.41
N THR A 174 5.21 -7.45 44.37
CA THR A 174 4.37 -8.53 43.85
C THR A 174 4.65 -8.75 42.37
N ARG A 175 4.83 -10.00 41.94
CA ARG A 175 5.04 -10.35 40.53
C ARG A 175 3.80 -10.01 39.69
N THR A 176 3.94 -9.07 38.75
CA THR A 176 2.98 -8.84 37.67
C THR A 176 2.86 -10.12 36.81
N PRO A 177 1.65 -10.54 36.39
CA PRO A 177 1.50 -11.68 35.49
C PRO A 177 2.16 -11.40 34.14
N ALA A 178 2.67 -12.46 33.50
CA ALA A 178 3.22 -12.37 32.15
C ALA A 178 2.13 -11.93 31.15
N PRO A 179 2.45 -11.11 30.14
CA PRO A 179 1.47 -10.70 29.14
C PRO A 179 0.95 -11.92 28.38
N THR A 180 -0.37 -12.03 28.24
CA THR A 180 -1.02 -13.02 27.39
C THR A 180 -0.44 -12.93 25.99
N ALA A 181 -0.05 -14.08 25.41
CA ALA A 181 0.61 -14.12 24.11
C ALA A 181 -0.26 -13.44 23.04
N THR A 182 0.33 -12.54 22.25
CA THR A 182 -0.25 -12.04 21.01
C THR A 182 -0.67 -13.24 20.16
N THR A 183 -1.95 -13.30 19.79
CA THR A 183 -2.51 -14.46 19.09
C THR A 183 -1.71 -14.75 17.82
N ALA A 184 -1.22 -15.99 17.71
CA ALA A 184 -0.63 -16.49 16.47
C ALA A 184 -1.63 -16.34 15.30
N PRO A 185 -1.17 -16.32 14.03
CA PRO A 185 -2.09 -16.42 12.89
C PRO A 185 -3.05 -17.59 13.11
N THR A 186 -4.35 -17.33 12.98
CA THR A 186 -5.42 -18.29 13.29
C THR A 186 -5.16 -19.60 12.55
N THR A 187 -4.92 -20.67 13.31
CA THR A 187 -4.30 -21.92 12.82
C THR A 187 -5.27 -22.83 12.05
N GLY A 188 -6.20 -22.25 11.30
CA GLY A 188 -7.23 -22.94 10.55
C GLY A 188 -7.62 -22.16 9.29
N TRP A 189 -8.09 -22.89 8.29
CA TRP A 189 -8.72 -22.32 7.10
C TRP A 189 -10.10 -21.75 7.46
N PRO A 190 -10.53 -20.61 6.88
CA PRO A 190 -11.81 -20.01 7.20
C PRO A 190 -12.98 -20.83 6.62
N THR A 191 -14.12 -20.81 7.33
CA THR A 191 -15.38 -21.30 6.79
C THR A 191 -16.01 -20.25 5.88
N ALA A 192 -16.45 -20.65 4.68
CA ALA A 192 -17.07 -19.74 3.73
C ALA A 192 -18.48 -19.29 4.17
N ASN A 193 -18.72 -17.98 4.12
CA ASN A 193 -20.02 -17.35 4.36
C ASN A 193 -20.91 -17.44 3.11
N GLY A 194 -21.25 -18.67 2.73
CA GLY A 194 -21.91 -18.99 1.46
C GLY A 194 -20.94 -19.02 0.27
N SER A 195 -21.50 -19.26 -0.92
CA SER A 195 -20.76 -19.40 -2.18
C SER A 195 -21.41 -18.58 -3.31
N GLN A 196 -20.64 -18.21 -4.32
CA GLN A 196 -21.08 -17.50 -5.52
C GLN A 196 -20.33 -18.06 -6.75
N PRO A 197 -21.02 -18.65 -7.74
CA PRO A 197 -20.42 -18.92 -9.04
C PRO A 197 -20.12 -17.60 -9.75
N VAL A 198 -19.06 -17.60 -10.55
CA VAL A 198 -18.59 -16.46 -11.34
C VAL A 198 -18.44 -16.94 -12.78
N SER A 199 -19.11 -16.29 -13.73
CA SER A 199 -19.09 -16.64 -15.16
C SER A 199 -18.31 -15.65 -16.04
N SER A 200 -17.90 -14.52 -15.47
CA SER A 200 -17.01 -13.52 -16.06
C SER A 200 -16.38 -12.68 -14.94
N SER A 201 -15.19 -12.12 -15.16
CA SER A 201 -14.36 -11.51 -14.11
C SER A 201 -15.07 -10.39 -13.35
N ILE A 202 -14.92 -10.38 -12.02
CA ILE A 202 -15.46 -9.33 -11.16
C ILE A 202 -14.46 -8.15 -11.15
N SER A 203 -14.70 -7.15 -11.99
CA SER A 203 -13.84 -5.96 -12.08
C SER A 203 -13.99 -5.04 -10.85
N VAL A 204 -12.88 -4.79 -10.14
CA VAL A 204 -12.80 -3.83 -9.03
C VAL A 204 -12.09 -2.56 -9.52
N LYS A 205 -12.80 -1.43 -9.52
CA LYS A 205 -12.33 -0.17 -10.12
C LYS A 205 -11.29 0.53 -9.23
N SER A 206 -10.55 1.47 -9.83
CA SER A 206 -9.52 2.25 -9.14
C SER A 206 -10.07 2.93 -7.88
N GLY A 207 -9.33 2.80 -6.77
CA GLY A 207 -9.72 3.35 -5.46
C GLY A 207 -10.92 2.66 -4.79
N GLN A 208 -11.49 1.60 -5.36
CA GLN A 208 -12.60 0.86 -4.75
C GLN A 208 -12.11 -0.27 -3.83
N VAL A 209 -12.92 -0.57 -2.81
CA VAL A 209 -12.74 -1.75 -1.94
C VAL A 209 -13.88 -2.72 -2.24
N TYR A 210 -13.55 -3.94 -2.65
CA TYR A 210 -14.49 -5.06 -2.70
C TYR A 210 -14.33 -5.91 -1.43
N ASP A 211 -15.35 -5.94 -0.58
CA ASP A 211 -15.41 -6.81 0.59
C ASP A 211 -16.30 -8.03 0.27
N GLY A 212 -15.70 -9.22 0.22
CA GLY A 212 -16.40 -10.46 -0.08
C GLY A 212 -17.18 -11.04 1.09
N GLY A 213 -17.08 -10.47 2.30
CA GLY A 213 -17.78 -10.96 3.50
C GLY A 213 -17.46 -12.40 3.90
N MET A 214 -16.27 -12.90 3.53
CA MET A 214 -15.82 -14.30 3.60
C MET A 214 -16.60 -15.30 2.73
N LYS A 215 -17.29 -14.83 1.69
CA LYS A 215 -17.94 -15.72 0.71
C LYS A 215 -16.91 -16.45 -0.16
N ARG A 216 -17.23 -17.67 -0.58
CA ARG A 216 -16.49 -18.43 -1.61
C ARG A 216 -16.90 -17.98 -3.01
N PHE A 217 -15.93 -17.74 -3.88
CA PHE A 217 -16.09 -17.47 -5.31
C PHE A 217 -15.41 -18.60 -6.10
N TYR A 218 -15.97 -18.99 -7.23
CA TYR A 218 -15.42 -20.04 -8.10
C TYR A 218 -15.88 -19.86 -9.54
N GLY A 219 -15.05 -20.24 -10.50
CA GLY A 219 -15.29 -20.13 -11.94
C GLY A 219 -16.40 -21.08 -12.42
N THR A 220 -17.10 -20.65 -13.47
CA THR A 220 -18.14 -21.40 -14.18
C THR A 220 -18.18 -20.94 -15.63
N GLY A 221 -18.57 -21.82 -16.56
CA GLY A 221 -18.62 -21.46 -17.99
C GLY A 221 -17.24 -21.08 -18.53
N ASP A 222 -17.16 -19.92 -19.18
CA ASP A 222 -15.97 -19.49 -19.93
C ASP A 222 -14.75 -19.15 -19.04
N LEU A 223 -14.97 -18.89 -17.74
CA LEU A 223 -13.89 -18.78 -16.74
C LEU A 223 -13.17 -20.11 -16.43
N GLY A 224 -13.54 -21.20 -17.10
CA GLY A 224 -12.72 -22.41 -17.20
C GLY A 224 -12.79 -23.36 -16.01
N SER A 225 -11.93 -24.37 -16.07
CA SER A 225 -11.89 -25.52 -15.16
C SER A 225 -10.78 -25.46 -14.11
N GLY A 226 -10.01 -24.36 -14.04
CA GLY A 226 -8.87 -24.22 -13.12
C GLY A 226 -7.67 -25.08 -13.53
N GLY A 227 -7.51 -25.32 -14.84
CA GLY A 227 -6.34 -26.00 -15.39
C GLY A 227 -5.11 -25.08 -15.45
N GLN A 228 -3.97 -25.63 -15.90
CA GLN A 228 -2.73 -24.87 -16.15
C GLN A 228 -2.66 -24.37 -17.61
N ASN A 229 -3.81 -24.02 -18.21
CA ASN A 229 -3.87 -23.58 -19.61
C ASN A 229 -3.77 -22.05 -19.66
N GLU A 230 -2.70 -21.54 -20.27
CA GLU A 230 -2.46 -20.10 -20.40
C GLU A 230 -3.66 -19.35 -20.99
N GLY A 231 -3.98 -18.20 -20.38
CA GLY A 231 -5.00 -17.28 -20.91
C GLY A 231 -6.41 -17.52 -20.40
N GLN A 232 -6.58 -18.17 -19.24
CA GLN A 232 -7.83 -18.08 -18.48
C GLN A 232 -8.02 -16.66 -17.94
N ASP A 233 -9.25 -16.13 -17.98
CA ASP A 233 -9.58 -14.88 -17.30
C ASP A 233 -9.58 -15.08 -15.77
N PRO A 234 -9.28 -14.03 -14.96
CA PRO A 234 -9.28 -14.14 -13.51
C PRO A 234 -10.70 -14.07 -12.93
N ILE A 235 -10.89 -14.59 -11.71
CA ILE A 235 -12.15 -14.44 -10.96
C ILE A 235 -12.38 -12.96 -10.57
N PHE A 236 -11.30 -12.23 -10.24
CA PHE A 236 -11.32 -10.79 -9.94
C PHE A 236 -10.24 -10.06 -10.74
N ASP A 237 -10.60 -8.93 -11.36
CA ASP A 237 -9.66 -8.04 -12.04
C ASP A 237 -9.60 -6.68 -11.31
N LEU A 238 -8.45 -6.35 -10.74
CA LEU A 238 -8.23 -5.14 -9.94
C LEU A 238 -7.50 -4.08 -10.76
N ALA A 239 -8.18 -2.96 -11.00
CA ALA A 239 -7.54 -1.75 -11.48
C ALA A 239 -6.53 -1.18 -10.44
N ALA A 240 -5.56 -0.39 -10.89
CA ALA A 240 -4.60 0.26 -10.00
C ALA A 240 -5.31 1.10 -8.92
N GLY A 241 -4.93 0.93 -7.66
CA GLY A 241 -5.55 1.52 -6.48
C GLY A 241 -6.72 0.72 -5.89
N ALA A 242 -7.11 -0.41 -6.47
CA ALA A 242 -8.19 -1.25 -5.94
C ALA A 242 -7.74 -2.13 -4.75
N THR A 243 -8.71 -2.49 -3.91
CA THR A 243 -8.55 -3.45 -2.80
C THR A 243 -9.58 -4.57 -2.91
N LEU A 244 -9.14 -5.81 -2.79
CA LEU A 244 -9.99 -6.99 -2.60
C LEU A 244 -9.77 -7.52 -1.18
N LYS A 245 -10.85 -7.78 -0.43
CA LYS A 245 -10.72 -8.31 0.92
C LYS A 245 -11.81 -9.26 1.36
N ASN A 246 -11.49 -10.10 2.35
CA ASN A 246 -12.40 -11.10 2.93
C ASN A 246 -13.04 -12.01 1.86
N VAL A 247 -12.20 -12.64 1.03
CA VAL A 247 -12.63 -13.47 -0.10
C VAL A 247 -12.01 -14.85 0.02
N ILE A 248 -12.79 -15.89 -0.32
CA ILE A 248 -12.27 -17.24 -0.53
C ILE A 248 -12.45 -17.57 -2.02
N LEU A 249 -11.40 -18.05 -2.68
CA LEU A 249 -11.45 -18.65 -4.01
C LEU A 249 -11.43 -20.18 -3.85
N GLY A 250 -12.44 -20.84 -4.39
CA GLY A 250 -12.57 -22.30 -4.42
C GLY A 250 -12.37 -22.85 -5.83
N ALA A 251 -12.18 -24.16 -5.95
CA ALA A 251 -12.06 -24.80 -7.26
C ALA A 251 -13.37 -24.69 -8.09
N PRO A 252 -13.30 -24.38 -9.39
CA PRO A 252 -12.11 -23.92 -10.13
C PRO A 252 -11.81 -22.45 -9.83
N ALA A 253 -10.54 -22.12 -9.58
CA ALA A 253 -10.13 -20.75 -9.24
C ALA A 253 -9.70 -19.90 -10.46
N ALA A 254 -9.85 -20.41 -11.69
CA ALA A 254 -9.40 -19.78 -12.94
C ALA A 254 -7.94 -19.29 -12.86
N ASP A 255 -7.59 -18.14 -13.44
CA ASP A 255 -6.32 -17.44 -13.16
C ASP A 255 -6.43 -16.46 -11.97
N GLY A 256 -7.15 -16.89 -10.92
CA GLY A 256 -7.15 -16.27 -9.60
C GLY A 256 -7.60 -14.81 -9.58
N VAL A 257 -6.65 -13.91 -9.30
CA VAL A 257 -6.87 -12.46 -9.12
C VAL A 257 -5.80 -11.67 -9.87
N HIS A 258 -6.20 -10.80 -10.80
CA HIS A 258 -5.25 -9.91 -11.49
C HIS A 258 -5.17 -8.54 -10.84
N CYS A 259 -3.98 -7.95 -10.84
CA CYS A 259 -3.78 -6.55 -10.47
C CYS A 259 -3.07 -5.78 -11.60
N ALA A 260 -3.81 -4.89 -12.28
CA ALA A 260 -3.30 -4.05 -13.38
C ALA A 260 -2.30 -2.96 -12.93
N GLY A 261 -2.15 -2.74 -11.63
CA GLY A 261 -1.18 -1.84 -10.98
C GLY A 261 -1.23 -2.01 -9.47
N SER A 262 -0.63 -1.10 -8.69
CA SER A 262 -0.65 -1.11 -7.22
C SER A 262 -2.01 -1.54 -6.66
N CYS A 263 -2.07 -2.60 -5.85
CA CYS A 263 -3.32 -3.16 -5.34
C CYS A 263 -3.13 -3.74 -3.94
N THR A 264 -4.24 -3.96 -3.22
CA THR A 264 -4.23 -4.64 -1.92
C THR A 264 -5.14 -5.87 -1.93
N LEU A 265 -4.61 -7.02 -1.51
CA LEU A 265 -5.34 -8.25 -1.23
C LEU A 265 -5.28 -8.47 0.30
N GLU A 266 -6.38 -8.24 1.01
CA GLU A 266 -6.45 -8.33 2.47
C GLU A 266 -7.31 -9.52 2.91
N ASN A 267 -6.76 -10.46 3.67
CA ASN A 267 -7.50 -11.64 4.15
C ASN A 267 -8.18 -12.41 2.98
N VAL A 268 -7.43 -12.65 1.90
CA VAL A 268 -7.87 -13.40 0.71
C VAL A 268 -7.30 -14.82 0.75
N TRP A 269 -8.12 -15.81 0.41
CA TRP A 269 -7.82 -17.23 0.59
C TRP A 269 -8.03 -18.02 -0.69
N TRP A 270 -7.18 -19.00 -0.98
CA TRP A 270 -7.30 -19.90 -2.14
C TRP A 270 -7.27 -21.35 -1.66
N GLU A 271 -8.42 -22.04 -1.75
CA GLU A 271 -8.60 -23.43 -1.30
C GLU A 271 -8.05 -24.48 -2.29
N ASP A 272 -7.95 -24.07 -3.55
CA ASP A 272 -7.28 -24.70 -4.68
C ASP A 272 -6.81 -23.52 -5.53
N VAL A 273 -5.52 -23.44 -5.84
CA VAL A 273 -5.01 -22.48 -6.83
C VAL A 273 -5.22 -23.07 -8.22
N GLY A 274 -5.69 -22.25 -9.16
CA GLY A 274 -5.87 -22.62 -10.56
C GLY A 274 -4.54 -22.50 -11.31
N GLU A 275 -4.48 -21.61 -12.31
CA GLU A 275 -3.22 -21.24 -12.97
C GLU A 275 -2.29 -20.54 -11.96
N ASP A 276 -2.57 -19.28 -11.62
CA ASP A 276 -1.97 -18.58 -10.48
C ASP A 276 -3.02 -18.23 -9.40
N ALA A 277 -2.56 -17.86 -8.20
CA ALA A 277 -3.44 -17.35 -7.15
C ALA A 277 -3.67 -15.84 -7.32
N ALA A 278 -2.60 -15.07 -7.56
CA ALA A 278 -2.72 -13.71 -8.04
C ALA A 278 -1.53 -13.27 -8.92
N THR A 279 -1.84 -12.47 -9.94
CA THR A 279 -0.90 -12.06 -10.99
C THR A 279 -0.79 -10.54 -11.07
N PHE A 280 0.40 -10.02 -10.77
CA PHE A 280 0.68 -8.58 -10.64
C PHE A 280 1.29 -8.04 -11.95
N ARG A 281 0.61 -7.09 -12.62
CA ARG A 281 0.81 -6.80 -14.06
C ARG A 281 1.23 -5.35 -14.39
N GLY A 282 1.19 -4.41 -13.44
CA GLY A 282 1.40 -2.99 -13.74
C GLY A 282 2.85 -2.60 -14.07
N SER A 283 3.05 -1.77 -15.10
CA SER A 283 4.37 -1.46 -15.67
C SER A 283 5.24 -0.41 -14.94
N SER A 284 4.69 0.35 -13.99
CA SER A 284 5.48 1.35 -13.25
C SER A 284 6.38 0.72 -12.19
N SER A 285 7.66 1.10 -12.16
CA SER A 285 8.58 0.75 -11.07
C SER A 285 8.16 1.32 -9.71
N SER A 286 7.26 2.31 -9.69
CA SER A 286 6.64 2.84 -8.47
C SER A 286 5.44 2.01 -7.97
N ASN A 287 5.06 0.92 -8.65
CA ASN A 287 3.93 0.09 -8.20
C ASN A 287 4.24 -0.61 -6.87
N THR A 288 3.24 -0.62 -5.99
CA THR A 288 3.28 -1.28 -4.68
C THR A 288 2.07 -2.19 -4.54
N TYR A 289 2.30 -3.48 -4.49
CA TYR A 289 1.26 -4.50 -4.28
C TYR A 289 1.38 -5.03 -2.84
N LEU A 290 0.25 -5.24 -2.18
CA LEU A 290 0.21 -5.73 -0.80
C LEU A 290 -0.70 -6.97 -0.70
N VAL A 291 -0.17 -8.07 -0.22
CA VAL A 291 -0.94 -9.22 0.29
C VAL A 291 -0.80 -9.21 1.81
N ASN A 292 -1.91 -9.05 2.53
CA ASN A 292 -1.93 -8.92 3.99
C ASN A 292 -2.94 -9.88 4.63
N GLY A 293 -2.44 -10.92 5.30
CA GLY A 293 -3.28 -12.00 5.81
C GLY A 293 -3.79 -12.92 4.69
N GLY A 294 -4.47 -14.00 5.08
CA GLY A 294 -4.98 -14.99 4.13
C GLY A 294 -4.07 -16.19 3.93
N GLY A 295 -4.35 -17.00 2.91
CA GLY A 295 -3.51 -18.15 2.57
C GLY A 295 -3.92 -18.91 1.31
N ALA A 296 -2.96 -19.60 0.68
CA ALA A 296 -3.18 -20.36 -0.56
C ALA A 296 -2.66 -21.79 -0.45
N ARG A 297 -3.30 -22.74 -1.14
CA ARG A 297 -2.86 -24.14 -1.18
C ARG A 297 -3.05 -24.82 -2.53
N LYS A 298 -2.29 -25.91 -2.73
CA LYS A 298 -2.29 -26.75 -3.94
C LYS A 298 -1.85 -26.04 -5.23
N ALA A 299 -1.00 -25.02 -5.13
CA ALA A 299 -0.45 -24.34 -6.29
C ALA A 299 0.59 -25.23 -6.99
N SER A 300 0.24 -25.78 -8.16
CA SER A 300 1.10 -26.74 -8.86
C SER A 300 2.43 -26.11 -9.30
N ASP A 301 2.39 -24.93 -9.93
CA ASP A 301 3.58 -24.15 -10.29
C ASP A 301 3.89 -23.03 -9.29
N LYS A 302 2.99 -22.05 -9.15
CA LYS A 302 3.22 -20.82 -8.39
C LYS A 302 1.93 -20.25 -7.77
N VAL A 303 2.08 -19.52 -6.67
CA VAL A 303 0.98 -18.81 -5.98
C VAL A 303 0.91 -17.38 -6.50
N PHE A 304 2.01 -16.64 -6.40
CA PHE A 304 2.07 -15.23 -6.82
C PHE A 304 3.04 -15.02 -7.98
N GLN A 305 2.48 -14.65 -9.14
CA GLN A 305 3.25 -14.32 -10.33
C GLN A 305 3.36 -12.80 -10.47
N HIS A 306 4.57 -12.32 -10.77
CA HIS A 306 4.85 -10.89 -10.90
C HIS A 306 5.39 -10.63 -12.30
N ASN A 307 4.49 -10.24 -13.21
CA ASN A 307 4.78 -9.92 -14.61
C ASN A 307 5.19 -8.45 -14.76
N GLY A 308 4.48 -7.55 -14.08
CA GLY A 308 4.74 -6.11 -14.08
C GLY A 308 6.00 -5.69 -13.31
N ALA A 309 6.19 -4.39 -13.15
CA ALA A 309 7.23 -3.79 -12.34
C ALA A 309 6.74 -3.48 -10.91
N GLY A 310 7.68 -3.18 -10.03
CA GLY A 310 7.42 -2.60 -8.71
C GLY A 310 7.86 -3.50 -7.55
N THR A 311 7.12 -3.40 -6.44
CA THR A 311 7.37 -4.15 -5.21
C THR A 311 6.11 -4.84 -4.70
N LEU A 312 6.17 -6.16 -4.53
CA LEU A 312 5.13 -6.94 -3.83
C LEU A 312 5.55 -7.16 -2.37
N THR A 313 4.71 -6.76 -1.42
CA THR A 313 4.83 -7.18 -0.01
C THR A 313 3.81 -8.27 0.29
N ILE A 314 4.28 -9.42 0.73
CA ILE A 314 3.45 -10.53 1.24
C ILE A 314 3.67 -10.59 2.75
N GLN A 315 2.59 -10.45 3.53
CA GLN A 315 2.71 -10.48 4.99
C GLN A 315 1.54 -11.17 5.69
N ASN A 316 1.83 -11.81 6.83
CA ASN A 316 0.86 -12.52 7.68
C ASN A 316 0.15 -13.69 6.96
N PHE A 317 0.76 -14.22 5.90
CA PHE A 317 0.17 -15.17 4.96
C PHE A 317 0.60 -16.60 5.25
N GLN A 318 -0.27 -17.58 4.99
CA GLN A 318 0.11 -19.00 5.04
C GLN A 318 -0.02 -19.72 3.69
N VAL A 319 0.89 -20.66 3.42
CA VAL A 319 0.92 -21.44 2.18
C VAL A 319 1.15 -22.92 2.48
N ASP A 320 0.52 -23.81 1.71
CA ASP A 320 0.51 -25.27 1.97
C ASP A 320 0.42 -26.05 0.65
N ASN A 321 1.29 -27.04 0.42
CA ASN A 321 1.40 -27.79 -0.84
C ASN A 321 1.52 -26.88 -2.09
N PHE A 322 2.72 -26.37 -2.38
CA PHE A 322 2.92 -25.31 -3.38
C PHE A 322 4.27 -25.42 -4.11
N GLY A 323 4.30 -25.22 -5.43
CA GLY A 323 5.55 -25.11 -6.19
C GLY A 323 6.38 -23.91 -5.72
N LYS A 324 5.88 -22.68 -5.97
CA LYS A 324 6.56 -21.42 -5.65
C LYS A 324 5.60 -20.45 -4.95
N LEU A 325 5.93 -19.90 -3.77
CA LEU A 325 5.06 -18.87 -3.16
C LEU A 325 5.11 -17.56 -3.98
N TYR A 326 6.26 -17.22 -4.56
CA TYR A 326 6.40 -16.07 -5.46
C TYR A 326 7.38 -16.35 -6.61
N ARG A 327 7.05 -15.85 -7.81
CA ARG A 327 7.94 -15.82 -8.97
C ARG A 327 7.92 -14.42 -9.61
N SER A 328 9.10 -13.79 -9.69
CA SER A 328 9.35 -12.72 -10.67
C SER A 328 9.32 -13.35 -12.06
N CYS A 329 8.54 -12.82 -13.00
CA CYS A 329 8.39 -13.43 -14.33
C CYS A 329 9.75 -13.59 -15.01
N GLY A 330 10.08 -14.82 -15.38
CA GLY A 330 11.43 -15.18 -15.77
C GLY A 330 11.76 -14.92 -17.24
N ASN A 331 10.75 -15.07 -18.09
CA ASN A 331 10.79 -15.12 -19.56
C ASN A 331 9.69 -14.25 -20.21
N CYS A 332 9.19 -13.24 -19.50
CA CYS A 332 8.24 -12.28 -20.05
C CYS A 332 8.91 -11.42 -21.14
N SER A 333 8.26 -11.26 -22.30
CA SER A 333 8.69 -10.38 -23.41
C SER A 333 8.81 -8.88 -23.09
N THR A 334 8.51 -8.49 -21.85
CA THR A 334 8.96 -7.23 -21.26
C THR A 334 9.42 -7.51 -19.84
N GLN A 335 10.71 -7.29 -19.59
CA GLN A 335 11.31 -7.50 -18.28
C GLN A 335 11.44 -6.22 -17.47
N TYR A 336 11.39 -6.39 -16.16
CA TYR A 336 11.45 -5.32 -15.18
C TYR A 336 12.30 -5.75 -14.00
N LYS A 337 12.92 -4.79 -13.29
CA LYS A 337 13.38 -5.01 -11.92
C LYS A 337 12.17 -5.14 -11.00
N ARG A 338 12.04 -6.29 -10.32
CA ARG A 338 10.95 -6.61 -9.40
C ARG A 338 11.49 -6.85 -8.00
N ASN A 339 10.76 -6.41 -6.99
CA ASN A 339 11.15 -6.61 -5.59
C ASN A 339 10.04 -7.36 -4.84
N VAL A 340 10.43 -8.22 -3.90
CA VAL A 340 9.49 -8.95 -3.04
C VAL A 340 9.92 -8.87 -1.57
N VAL A 341 8.95 -8.69 -0.68
CA VAL A 341 9.15 -8.60 0.77
C VAL A 341 8.21 -9.56 1.48
N LEU A 342 8.75 -10.61 2.10
CA LEU A 342 8.02 -11.60 2.89
C LEU A 342 8.15 -11.29 4.38
N LYS A 343 7.03 -11.19 5.10
CA LYS A 343 6.99 -10.96 6.56
C LYS A 343 6.00 -11.89 7.25
N ASN A 344 6.38 -12.55 8.35
CA ASN A 344 5.46 -13.39 9.13
C ASN A 344 4.72 -14.43 8.23
N ILE A 345 5.48 -15.19 7.46
CA ILE A 345 4.95 -16.19 6.51
C ILE A 345 4.97 -17.56 7.17
N THR A 346 3.88 -18.33 7.06
CA THR A 346 3.85 -19.74 7.46
C THR A 346 3.75 -20.63 6.22
N ALA A 347 4.85 -21.26 5.82
CA ALA A 347 4.88 -22.22 4.72
C ALA A 347 4.84 -23.66 5.26
N THR A 348 4.01 -24.50 4.66
CA THR A 348 3.87 -25.93 5.01
C THR A 348 4.34 -26.77 3.85
N TYR A 349 5.38 -27.58 4.08
CA TYR A 349 5.91 -28.51 3.09
C TYR A 349 4.91 -29.65 2.84
N PRO A 350 4.71 -30.13 1.59
CA PRO A 350 5.60 -29.99 0.42
C PRO A 350 5.63 -28.61 -0.26
N GLY A 351 6.82 -28.26 -0.77
CA GLY A 351 6.97 -27.20 -1.76
C GLY A 351 8.40 -27.04 -2.29
N THR A 352 8.55 -26.36 -3.43
CA THR A 352 9.85 -26.26 -4.13
C THR A 352 10.64 -25.04 -3.69
N ALA A 353 10.04 -23.84 -3.72
CA ALA A 353 10.69 -22.61 -3.28
C ALA A 353 9.72 -21.58 -2.68
N LEU A 354 10.19 -20.73 -1.76
CA LEU A 354 9.40 -19.56 -1.35
C LEU A 354 9.43 -18.45 -2.41
N VAL A 355 10.59 -18.18 -2.99
CA VAL A 355 10.81 -17.03 -3.90
C VAL A 355 11.71 -17.42 -5.06
N GLY A 356 11.32 -17.07 -6.29
CA GLY A 356 12.18 -17.06 -7.48
C GLY A 356 12.41 -15.64 -8.01
N ILE A 357 13.67 -15.21 -8.18
CA ILE A 357 14.07 -13.87 -8.65
C ILE A 357 15.11 -13.88 -9.77
N ASN A 358 15.07 -12.88 -10.65
CA ASN A 358 15.98 -12.72 -11.77
C ASN A 358 17.11 -11.73 -11.40
N THR A 359 18.30 -12.26 -11.12
CA THR A 359 19.42 -11.46 -10.60
C THR A 359 20.02 -10.50 -11.63
N ASN A 360 19.96 -10.84 -12.92
CA ASN A 360 20.43 -9.99 -14.02
C ASN A 360 19.57 -8.73 -14.25
N TYR A 361 18.27 -8.77 -13.92
CA TYR A 361 17.42 -7.57 -13.87
C TYR A 361 17.49 -6.84 -12.51
N GLY A 362 18.35 -7.32 -11.60
CA GLY A 362 18.59 -6.72 -10.30
C GLY A 362 17.46 -6.93 -9.30
N ASP A 363 16.63 -7.96 -9.46
CA ASP A 363 15.53 -8.26 -8.53
C ASP A 363 16.01 -8.42 -7.08
N THR A 364 15.17 -8.08 -6.10
CA THR A 364 15.50 -8.31 -4.68
C THR A 364 14.38 -9.01 -3.90
N ALA A 365 14.78 -9.86 -2.97
CA ALA A 365 13.91 -10.61 -2.08
C ALA A 365 14.34 -10.41 -0.63
N ARG A 366 13.43 -9.92 0.21
CA ARG A 366 13.65 -9.68 1.65
C ARG A 366 12.72 -10.57 2.46
N PHE A 367 13.22 -11.16 3.55
CA PHE A 367 12.46 -12.12 4.36
C PHE A 367 12.59 -11.73 5.84
N SER A 368 11.53 -11.97 6.62
CA SER A 368 11.54 -11.81 8.08
C SER A 368 10.43 -12.64 8.73
N GLY A 369 10.72 -13.29 9.86
CA GLY A 369 9.73 -14.07 10.62
C GLY A 369 9.10 -15.23 9.83
N ILE A 370 9.86 -15.91 8.97
CA ILE A 370 9.38 -17.04 8.19
C ILE A 370 9.32 -18.29 9.08
N THR A 371 8.19 -18.97 9.11
CA THR A 371 8.03 -20.31 9.71
C THR A 371 7.82 -21.34 8.60
N ILE A 372 8.67 -22.35 8.55
CA ILE A 372 8.55 -23.50 7.64
C ILE A 372 8.14 -24.71 8.48
N LYS A 373 7.00 -25.32 8.15
CA LYS A 373 6.46 -26.52 8.81
C LYS A 373 6.73 -27.77 7.98
N ASN A 374 6.92 -28.90 8.64
CA ASN A 374 7.01 -30.24 8.06
C ASN A 374 8.25 -30.50 7.15
N ASP A 375 9.22 -29.58 7.12
CA ASP A 375 10.45 -29.70 6.33
C ASP A 375 11.68 -29.93 7.23
N SER A 376 11.68 -31.04 7.96
CA SER A 376 12.82 -31.46 8.80
C SER A 376 14.11 -31.68 8.00
N SER A 377 13.98 -31.92 6.69
CA SER A 377 15.09 -32.12 5.75
C SER A 377 15.60 -30.83 5.09
N LYS A 378 14.93 -29.68 5.30
CA LYS A 378 15.25 -28.36 4.72
C LYS A 378 15.34 -28.37 3.19
N LYS A 379 14.41 -29.07 2.53
CA LYS A 379 14.30 -29.19 1.07
C LYS A 379 13.71 -27.95 0.39
N LEU A 380 12.90 -27.16 1.10
CA LEU A 380 12.26 -25.96 0.57
C LEU A 380 13.29 -24.84 0.33
N VAL A 381 13.49 -24.43 -0.92
CA VAL A 381 14.45 -23.38 -1.28
C VAL A 381 13.91 -22.00 -0.87
N ILE A 382 14.58 -21.33 0.08
CA ILE A 382 14.13 -20.01 0.57
C ILE A 382 14.11 -18.96 -0.54
N CYS A 383 15.17 -18.92 -1.36
CA CYS A 383 15.34 -17.93 -2.41
C CYS A 383 16.12 -18.58 -3.57
N GLN A 384 15.44 -18.83 -4.68
CA GLN A 384 16.01 -19.37 -5.91
C GLN A 384 16.37 -18.21 -6.85
N LYS A 385 17.60 -18.22 -7.40
CA LYS A 385 18.10 -17.19 -8.29
C LYS A 385 18.17 -17.71 -9.72
N TYR A 386 17.82 -16.83 -10.65
CA TYR A 386 17.77 -17.05 -12.09
C TYR A 386 18.54 -15.97 -12.86
N ILE A 387 18.93 -16.33 -14.08
CA ILE A 387 19.19 -15.40 -15.18
C ILE A 387 17.93 -15.41 -16.05
N GLY A 388 17.13 -14.34 -15.98
CA GLY A 388 15.94 -14.18 -16.81
C GLY A 388 16.25 -13.66 -18.22
N ASN A 389 15.27 -13.77 -19.10
CA ASN A 389 15.30 -13.44 -20.52
C ASN A 389 13.97 -12.81 -20.96
N ASP A 390 13.90 -12.40 -22.22
CA ASP A 390 12.72 -11.83 -22.90
C ASP A 390 12.38 -12.52 -24.24
N ASP A 391 13.07 -13.62 -24.56
CA ASP A 391 12.86 -14.48 -25.73
C ASP A 391 11.76 -15.55 -25.55
N GLY A 392 11.45 -15.92 -24.30
CA GLY A 392 10.43 -16.91 -23.92
C GLY A 392 10.99 -18.23 -23.38
N ASP A 393 12.28 -18.52 -23.55
CA ASP A 393 12.90 -19.78 -23.10
C ASP A 393 12.91 -19.91 -21.57
N GLU A 394 12.91 -21.13 -21.03
CA GLU A 394 12.90 -21.36 -19.58
C GLU A 394 14.21 -20.86 -18.89
N PRO A 395 14.14 -19.92 -17.93
CA PRO A 395 15.32 -19.28 -17.36
C PRO A 395 16.28 -20.22 -16.63
N THR A 396 17.56 -20.10 -16.94
CA THR A 396 18.63 -20.82 -16.24
C THR A 396 18.78 -20.34 -14.79
N THR A 397 19.18 -21.24 -13.89
CA THR A 397 19.46 -20.90 -12.48
C THR A 397 20.92 -20.50 -12.28
N ASN A 398 21.17 -19.55 -11.37
CA ASN A 398 22.53 -19.14 -10.97
C ASN A 398 22.73 -19.23 -9.45
N GLY A 399 22.25 -20.32 -8.86
CA GLY A 399 22.37 -20.64 -7.44
C GLY A 399 21.14 -20.24 -6.61
N SER A 400 21.26 -20.33 -5.29
CA SER A 400 20.14 -20.12 -4.37
C SER A 400 20.65 -19.62 -3.01
N GLY A 401 19.74 -19.40 -2.05
CA GLY A 401 20.06 -18.97 -0.69
C GLY A 401 20.48 -17.51 -0.57
N ALA A 402 20.70 -17.07 0.67
CA ALA A 402 21.08 -15.70 1.01
C ALA A 402 22.44 -15.30 0.40
N ASP A 403 22.54 -14.05 -0.04
CA ASP A 403 23.77 -13.40 -0.52
C ASP A 403 23.88 -11.92 -0.10
N GLY A 404 22.91 -11.41 0.66
CA GLY A 404 22.88 -10.02 1.15
C GLY A 404 22.63 -8.96 0.06
N THR A 405 22.52 -9.35 -1.21
CA THR A 405 22.44 -8.45 -2.38
C THR A 405 21.10 -8.57 -3.09
N TYR A 406 20.75 -9.80 -3.48
CA TYR A 406 19.51 -10.16 -4.16
C TYR A 406 18.60 -10.97 -3.20
N CYS A 407 19.16 -11.98 -2.54
CA CYS A 407 18.49 -12.77 -1.51
C CYS A 407 18.93 -12.29 -0.13
N ILE A 408 18.08 -11.51 0.55
CA ILE A 408 18.43 -10.73 1.74
C ILE A 408 17.68 -11.25 2.96
N TYR A 409 18.30 -12.19 3.68
CA TYR A 409 17.82 -12.73 4.95
C TYR A 409 18.96 -13.37 5.75
N SER A 410 18.72 -13.62 7.04
CA SER A 410 19.60 -14.31 7.98
C SER A 410 19.04 -15.67 8.40
N SER A 411 19.82 -16.52 9.07
CA SER A 411 19.31 -17.75 9.69
C SER A 411 18.25 -17.48 10.76
N SER A 412 18.32 -16.35 11.46
CA SER A 412 17.32 -15.89 12.44
C SER A 412 15.98 -15.50 11.82
N ASP A 413 15.92 -15.22 10.50
CA ASP A 413 14.65 -14.93 9.82
C ASP A 413 13.84 -16.18 9.48
N ILE A 414 14.43 -17.39 9.58
CA ILE A 414 13.84 -18.66 9.15
C ILE A 414 13.77 -19.66 10.30
N THR A 415 12.57 -19.90 10.83
CA THR A 415 12.29 -20.95 11.83
C THR A 415 11.73 -22.20 11.16
N TYR A 416 12.30 -23.37 11.43
CA TYR A 416 11.74 -24.66 11.02
C TYR A 416 10.97 -25.30 12.18
N LYS A 417 9.84 -25.98 11.90
CA LYS A 417 8.93 -26.62 12.86
C LYS A 417 8.38 -27.95 12.35
#